data_AF-A0A966D6B2-F1
#
_entry.id   AF-A0A966D6B2-F1
#
_cell.length_a   1.000
_cell.length_b   1.000
_cell.length_c   1.000
_cell.angle_alpha   90.00
_cell.angle_beta   90.00
_cell.angle_gamma   90.00
#
_symmetry.space_group_name_H-M   'P 1'
#
loop_
_entity.id
_entity.type
_entity.pdbx_description
1 polymer ?
#
loop_
_entity_poly.entity_id
_entity_poly.type
_entity_poly.pdbx_seq_one_letter_code
_entity_poly.pdbx_strand_id
1 'polypeptide(L)'
;HSPRVLVLAKGEWFPVTYGDDIPPWARFSDIMIDSDEKEPALVLQHYRAIAPHSPLALSVGGYSNKQALITRRHHDMITVGAGWPEHIDDIHGRVRLALAYGEALEKKLYGFGENCSKNGKSFKAKARDLFFQGTEALMHRSLQQTEWDEEKPFRLALAKKLERICRDLFEEMAAPYLDQPKGISAYAITQKTLGKALNDLRKPLEEEE
;
A
#
# COMPACT_ATOMS: atom_id res chain seq x y z
N HIS A 1 -11.68 21.86 5.62
CA HIS A 1 -12.35 20.58 5.98
C HIS A 1 -11.47 19.40 5.58
N SER A 2 -11.53 18.28 6.30
CA SER A 2 -10.77 17.04 6.03
C SER A 2 -11.23 16.33 4.75
N PRO A 3 -10.41 15.45 4.13
CA PRO A 3 -10.85 14.66 2.98
C PRO A 3 -12.00 13.71 3.34
N ARG A 4 -12.83 13.36 2.35
CA ARG A 4 -14.02 12.54 2.50
C ARG A 4 -14.12 11.46 1.43
N VAL A 5 -14.80 10.37 1.77
CA VAL A 5 -15.10 9.26 0.87
C VAL A 5 -16.61 8.98 0.92
N LEU A 6 -17.20 8.72 -0.25
CA LEU A 6 -18.59 8.33 -0.38
C LEU A 6 -18.74 6.84 -0.04
N VAL A 7 -19.56 6.52 0.95
CA VAL A 7 -19.89 5.13 1.26
C VAL A 7 -21.14 4.76 0.48
N LEU A 8 -20.97 4.11 -0.68
CA LEU A 8 -22.06 3.77 -1.62
C LEU A 8 -23.21 3.01 -0.97
N ALA A 9 -22.92 2.10 -0.03
CA ALA A 9 -23.95 1.35 0.70
C ALA A 9 -24.89 2.24 1.52
N LYS A 10 -24.48 3.47 1.83
CA LYS A 10 -25.25 4.46 2.60
C LYS A 10 -25.63 5.69 1.79
N GLY A 11 -24.98 5.93 0.64
CA GLY A 11 -25.13 7.18 -0.13
C GLY A 11 -24.66 8.43 0.63
N GLU A 12 -23.79 8.26 1.62
CA GLU A 12 -23.36 9.31 2.55
C GLU A 12 -21.84 9.52 2.50
N TRP A 13 -21.42 10.78 2.63
CA TRP A 13 -20.01 11.17 2.71
C TRP A 13 -19.47 11.02 4.14
N PHE A 14 -18.36 10.32 4.28
CA PHE A 14 -17.66 10.15 5.56
C PHE A 14 -16.25 10.72 5.49
N PRO A 15 -15.73 11.32 6.56
CA PRO A 15 -14.32 11.67 6.64
C PRO A 15 -13.43 10.44 6.43
N VAL A 16 -12.27 10.63 5.80
CA VAL A 16 -11.26 9.56 5.73
C VAL A 16 -10.83 9.21 7.14
N THR A 17 -11.01 7.94 7.51
CA THR A 17 -10.56 7.39 8.79
C THR A 17 -9.37 6.45 8.58
N TYR A 18 -8.62 6.21 9.66
CA TYR A 18 -7.57 5.20 9.70
C TYR A 18 -8.13 3.92 10.30
N GLY A 19 -8.34 2.90 9.45
CA GLY A 19 -8.51 1.52 9.91
C GLY A 19 -7.22 0.99 10.55
N ASP A 20 -7.27 -0.24 11.09
CA ASP A 20 -6.12 -0.91 11.68
C ASP A 20 -4.86 -0.77 10.81
N ASP A 21 -3.71 -0.56 11.44
CA ASP A 21 -2.31 -0.67 10.96
C ASP A 21 -1.95 -0.18 9.54
N ILE A 22 -2.84 0.55 8.86
CA ILE A 22 -2.59 1.09 7.52
C ILE A 22 -1.78 2.38 7.66
N PRO A 23 -0.59 2.48 7.05
CA PRO A 23 0.21 3.69 7.09
C PRO A 23 -0.43 4.80 6.25
N PRO A 24 -0.19 6.09 6.55
CA PRO A 24 -0.85 7.17 5.83
C PRO A 24 -0.58 7.22 4.32
N TRP A 25 0.61 6.82 3.85
CA TRP A 25 0.90 6.72 2.41
C TRP A 25 -0.05 5.73 1.70
N ALA A 26 -0.49 4.66 2.37
CA ALA A 26 -1.44 3.70 1.80
C ALA A 26 -2.86 4.25 1.71
N ARG A 27 -3.15 5.38 2.36
CA ARG A 27 -4.40 6.14 2.25
C ARG A 27 -4.28 7.31 1.27
N PHE A 28 -3.16 7.45 0.55
CA PHE A 28 -2.92 8.56 -0.36
C PHE A 28 -4.09 8.79 -1.33
N SER A 29 -4.61 7.72 -1.95
CA SER A 29 -5.75 7.81 -2.87
C SER A 29 -7.00 8.39 -2.23
N ASP A 30 -7.22 8.15 -0.94
CA ASP A 30 -8.39 8.65 -0.22
C ASP A 30 -8.20 10.11 0.21
N ILE A 31 -6.95 10.57 0.30
CA ILE A 31 -6.58 11.91 0.74
C ILE A 31 -6.52 12.89 -0.45
N MET A 32 -6.04 12.42 -1.61
CA MET A 32 -5.56 13.28 -2.70
C MET A 32 -6.37 13.19 -3.99
N ILE A 33 -7.08 12.09 -4.24
CA ILE A 33 -7.85 11.90 -5.49
C ILE A 33 -9.21 12.57 -5.37
N ASP A 34 -9.55 13.33 -6.40
CA ASP A 34 -10.86 13.95 -6.58
C ASP A 34 -11.66 13.12 -7.58
N SER A 35 -12.77 12.54 -7.14
CA SER A 35 -13.66 11.70 -7.95
C SER A 35 -15.08 11.71 -7.40
N ASP A 36 -16.02 11.09 -8.12
CA ASP A 36 -17.42 10.94 -7.66
C ASP A 36 -17.55 10.25 -6.29
N GLU A 37 -16.51 9.54 -5.86
CA GLU A 37 -16.47 8.80 -4.59
C GLU A 37 -15.49 9.38 -3.56
N LYS A 38 -14.68 10.38 -3.93
CA LYS A 38 -13.59 10.89 -3.09
C LYS A 38 -13.45 12.40 -3.24
N GLU A 39 -13.42 13.10 -2.11
CA GLU A 39 -13.30 14.55 -2.06
C GLU A 39 -12.06 14.91 -1.22
N PRO A 40 -10.98 15.45 -1.83
CA PRO A 40 -9.83 15.96 -1.08
C PRO A 40 -10.21 17.12 -0.17
N ALA A 41 -9.41 17.37 0.87
CA ALA A 41 -9.58 18.55 1.69
C ALA A 41 -9.53 19.84 0.86
N LEU A 42 -10.43 20.80 1.12
CA LEU A 42 -10.45 22.09 0.40
C LEU A 42 -9.10 22.83 0.38
N VAL A 43 -8.31 22.69 1.45
CA VAL A 43 -6.97 23.29 1.51
C VAL A 43 -6.00 22.67 0.51
N LEU A 44 -6.13 21.37 0.21
CA LEU A 44 -5.36 20.69 -0.82
C LEU A 44 -5.80 21.15 -2.21
N GLN A 45 -7.12 21.27 -2.43
CA GLN A 45 -7.66 21.80 -3.69
C GLN A 45 -7.18 23.23 -3.94
N HIS A 46 -7.18 24.08 -2.91
CA HIS A 46 -6.68 25.44 -3.01
C HIS A 46 -5.17 25.47 -3.27
N TYR A 47 -4.38 24.67 -2.55
CA TYR A 47 -2.93 24.57 -2.77
C TYR A 47 -2.60 24.13 -4.20
N ARG A 48 -3.33 23.13 -4.72
CA ARG A 48 -3.23 22.68 -6.12
C ARG A 48 -3.42 23.82 -7.12
N ALA A 49 -4.36 24.73 -6.85
CA ALA A 49 -4.66 25.84 -7.75
C ALA A 49 -3.62 26.98 -7.69
N ILE A 50 -3.04 27.25 -6.53
CA ILE A 50 -2.14 28.42 -6.35
C ILE A 50 -0.65 28.10 -6.53
N ALA A 51 -0.25 26.84 -6.34
CA ALA A 51 1.15 26.41 -6.37
C ALA A 51 1.33 25.05 -7.08
N PRO A 52 0.86 24.89 -8.33
CA PRO A 52 0.84 23.58 -9.00
C PRO A 52 2.24 23.01 -9.26
N HIS A 53 3.24 23.87 -9.47
CA HIS A 53 4.61 23.46 -9.74
C HIS A 53 5.48 23.32 -8.48
N SER A 54 4.90 23.55 -7.29
CA SER A 54 5.62 23.38 -6.03
C SER A 54 5.46 21.95 -5.50
N PRO A 55 6.49 21.38 -4.84
CA PRO A 55 6.32 20.14 -4.11
C PRO A 55 5.31 20.32 -2.97
N LEU A 56 4.55 19.27 -2.66
CA LEU A 56 3.60 19.28 -1.57
C LEU A 56 4.20 18.59 -0.35
N ALA A 57 4.24 19.28 0.80
CA ALA A 57 4.50 18.68 2.09
C ALA A 57 3.22 18.66 2.92
N LEU A 58 2.68 17.47 3.17
CA LEU A 58 1.40 17.27 3.84
C LEU A 58 1.60 16.58 5.19
N SER A 59 1.30 17.31 6.26
CA SER A 59 1.17 16.71 7.59
C SER A 59 -0.19 16.02 7.69
N VAL A 60 -0.18 14.70 7.84
CA VAL A 60 -1.38 13.89 7.99
C VAL A 60 -1.41 13.24 9.37
N GLY A 61 -2.60 13.17 9.97
CA GLY A 61 -2.74 12.51 11.24
C GLY A 61 -4.17 12.11 11.54
N GLY A 62 -4.33 11.24 12.53
CA GLY A 62 -5.62 10.74 12.99
C GLY A 62 -5.48 9.70 14.08
N TYR A 63 -6.63 9.15 14.47
CA TYR A 63 -6.71 8.14 15.52
C TYR A 63 -7.46 6.92 14.98
N SER A 64 -7.05 5.75 15.43
CA SER A 64 -7.90 4.56 15.40
C SER A 64 -8.48 4.37 16.79
N ASN A 65 -9.77 4.07 16.88
CA ASN A 65 -10.47 3.92 18.15
C ASN A 65 -11.46 2.75 18.14
N LYS A 66 -11.65 2.14 19.31
CA LYS A 66 -12.76 1.24 19.61
C LYS A 66 -13.63 1.91 20.66
N GLN A 67 -14.72 2.53 20.22
CA GLN A 67 -15.54 3.43 21.05
C GLN A 67 -14.68 4.59 21.60
N ALA A 68 -14.62 4.75 22.93
CA ALA A 68 -13.82 5.80 23.59
C ALA A 68 -12.33 5.43 23.72
N LEU A 69 -11.95 4.18 23.47
CA LEU A 69 -10.56 3.73 23.59
C LEU A 69 -9.78 4.06 22.32
N ILE A 70 -8.78 4.95 22.42
CA ILE A 70 -7.81 5.16 21.36
C ILE A 70 -6.90 3.92 21.30
N THR A 71 -6.93 3.21 20.18
CA THR A 71 -6.08 2.04 19.94
C THR A 71 -4.76 2.44 19.28
N ARG A 72 -4.77 3.50 18.47
CA ARG A 72 -3.56 4.01 17.82
C ARG A 72 -3.65 5.50 17.51
N ARG A 73 -2.48 6.14 17.46
CA ARG A 73 -2.28 7.49 16.94
C ARG A 73 -1.46 7.37 15.66
N HIS A 74 -1.94 7.99 14.59
CA HIS A 74 -1.27 8.07 13.29
C HIS A 74 -0.83 9.51 13.10
N HIS A 75 0.45 9.71 12.81
CA HIS A 75 0.99 11.02 12.45
C HIS A 75 2.17 10.80 11.51
N ASP A 76 2.11 11.40 10.34
CA ASP A 76 3.11 11.24 9.29
C ASP A 76 3.22 12.52 8.46
N MET A 77 4.36 12.69 7.78
CA MET A 77 4.60 13.76 6.83
C MET A 77 4.76 13.13 5.44
N ILE A 78 3.75 13.29 4.59
CA ILE A 78 3.81 12.82 3.20
C ILE A 78 4.35 13.97 2.34
N THR A 79 5.46 13.73 1.65
CA THR A 79 6.00 14.69 0.67
C THR A 79 5.79 14.15 -0.73
N VAL A 80 5.26 14.99 -1.62
CA VAL A 80 5.02 14.68 -3.02
C VAL A 80 5.85 15.62 -3.89
N GLY A 81 6.49 15.07 -4.92
CA GLY A 81 7.34 15.81 -5.84
C GLY A 81 6.61 16.97 -6.54
N ALA A 82 7.37 17.95 -7.03
CA ALA A 82 6.83 19.01 -7.89
C ALA A 82 6.17 18.44 -9.16
N GLY A 83 5.11 19.07 -9.66
CA GLY A 83 4.32 18.57 -10.79
C GLY A 83 3.32 17.47 -10.44
N TRP A 84 3.15 17.18 -9.14
CA TRP A 84 2.15 16.22 -8.67
C TRP A 84 0.70 16.46 -9.13
N PRO A 85 0.22 17.71 -9.36
CA PRO A 85 -1.17 17.92 -9.80
C PRO A 85 -1.46 17.31 -11.16
N GLU A 86 -0.49 17.37 -12.08
CA GLU A 86 -0.57 16.83 -13.43
C GLU A 86 -0.32 15.32 -13.45
N HIS A 87 0.47 14.81 -12.49
CA HIS A 87 0.89 13.41 -12.40
C HIS A 87 0.20 12.63 -11.26
N ILE A 88 -0.99 13.06 -10.85
CA ILE A 88 -1.69 12.45 -9.71
C ILE A 88 -2.04 10.98 -9.97
N ASP A 89 -2.34 10.62 -11.22
CA ASP A 89 -2.64 9.24 -11.62
C ASP A 89 -1.40 8.35 -11.59
N ASP A 90 -0.22 8.88 -11.92
CA ASP A 90 1.05 8.18 -11.80
C ASP A 90 1.34 7.86 -10.33
N ILE A 91 1.22 8.87 -9.46
CA ILE A 91 1.38 8.69 -8.01
C ILE A 91 0.37 7.68 -7.46
N HIS A 92 -0.88 7.76 -7.90
CA HIS A 92 -1.91 6.79 -7.56
C HIS A 92 -1.53 5.38 -8.01
N GLY A 93 -1.00 5.23 -9.23
CA GLY A 93 -0.49 3.98 -9.77
C GLY A 93 0.60 3.37 -8.90
N ARG A 94 1.57 4.18 -8.43
CA ARG A 94 2.63 3.74 -7.51
C ARG A 94 2.05 3.17 -6.20
N VAL A 95 1.07 3.85 -5.61
CA VAL A 95 0.41 3.39 -4.36
C VAL A 95 -0.39 2.12 -4.58
N ARG A 96 -1.19 2.04 -5.66
CA ARG A 96 -1.96 0.84 -6.01
C ARG A 96 -1.05 -0.36 -6.25
N LEU A 97 0.07 -0.15 -6.92
CA LEU A 97 1.07 -1.18 -7.16
C LEU A 97 1.58 -1.76 -5.83
N ALA A 98 2.00 -0.92 -4.89
CA ALA A 98 2.45 -1.38 -3.57
C ALA A 98 1.35 -2.15 -2.82
N LEU A 99 0.13 -1.64 -2.81
CA LEU A 99 -1.01 -2.31 -2.17
C LEU A 99 -1.30 -3.69 -2.78
N ALA A 100 -1.22 -3.83 -4.11
CA ALA A 100 -1.43 -5.09 -4.80
C ALA A 100 -0.37 -6.15 -4.43
N TYR A 101 0.90 -5.75 -4.30
CA TYR A 101 1.96 -6.63 -3.82
C TYR A 101 1.74 -7.08 -2.38
N GLY A 102 1.33 -6.15 -1.50
CA GLY A 102 0.98 -6.46 -0.11
C GLY A 102 -0.18 -7.45 -0.02
N GLU A 103 -1.26 -7.23 -0.78
CA GLU A 103 -2.42 -8.13 -0.81
C GLU A 103 -2.05 -9.53 -1.34
N ALA A 104 -1.21 -9.59 -2.38
CA ALA A 104 -0.71 -10.87 -2.89
C ALA A 104 0.05 -11.64 -1.80
N LEU A 105 0.96 -10.98 -1.08
CA LEU A 105 1.69 -11.58 0.04
C LEU A 105 0.75 -12.06 1.16
N GLU A 106 -0.15 -11.19 1.61
CA GLU A 106 -1.15 -11.48 2.65
C GLU A 106 -1.97 -12.75 2.32
N LYS A 107 -2.48 -12.84 1.08
CA LYS A 107 -3.28 -13.98 0.61
C LYS A 107 -2.48 -15.27 0.58
N LYS A 108 -1.20 -15.21 0.20
CA LYS A 108 -0.32 -16.38 0.17
C LYS A 108 0.06 -16.84 1.57
N LEU A 109 0.39 -15.93 2.47
CA LEU A 109 0.72 -16.26 3.85
C LEU A 109 -0.50 -16.74 4.64
N TYR A 110 -1.71 -16.28 4.32
CA TYR A 110 -2.93 -16.89 4.82
C TYR A 110 -2.98 -18.39 4.47
N GLY A 111 -2.83 -18.72 3.19
CA GLY A 111 -2.85 -20.11 2.72
C GLY A 111 -1.72 -20.95 3.31
N PHE A 112 -0.52 -20.39 3.46
CA PHE A 112 0.59 -21.06 4.15
C PHE A 112 0.23 -21.39 5.59
N GLY A 113 -0.22 -20.38 6.37
CA GLY A 113 -0.60 -20.55 7.77
C GLY A 113 -1.73 -21.57 7.98
N GLU A 114 -2.72 -21.61 7.10
CA GLU A 114 -3.79 -22.62 7.13
C GLU A 114 -3.28 -24.06 6.93
N ASN A 115 -2.21 -24.22 6.14
CA ASN A 115 -1.68 -25.53 5.80
C ASN A 115 -0.59 -26.01 6.77
N CYS A 116 0.23 -25.11 7.32
CA CYS A 116 1.31 -25.47 8.23
C CYS A 116 0.88 -25.50 9.71
N SER A 117 0.00 -24.59 10.15
CA SER A 117 -0.29 -24.38 11.58
C SER A 117 -1.76 -24.10 11.92
N LYS A 118 -2.66 -24.13 10.94
CA LYS A 118 -4.11 -23.81 11.10
C LYS A 118 -4.38 -22.40 11.63
N ASN A 119 -3.45 -21.47 11.42
CA ASN A 119 -3.48 -20.10 11.93
C ASN A 119 -3.37 -19.05 10.81
N GLY A 120 -4.03 -19.26 9.66
CA GLY A 120 -3.89 -18.40 8.48
C GLY A 120 -4.23 -16.93 8.73
N LYS A 121 -5.22 -16.64 9.59
CA LYS A 121 -5.57 -15.26 9.97
C LYS A 121 -4.42 -14.51 10.66
N SER A 122 -3.69 -15.19 11.55
CA SER A 122 -2.54 -14.58 12.24
C SER A 122 -1.39 -14.32 11.27
N PHE A 123 -1.12 -15.26 10.36
CA PHE A 123 -0.14 -15.07 9.29
C PHE A 123 -0.49 -13.91 8.38
N LYS A 124 -1.76 -13.81 7.96
CA LYS A 124 -2.24 -12.69 7.14
C LYS A 124 -2.00 -11.34 7.83
N ALA A 125 -2.40 -11.22 9.10
CA ALA A 125 -2.22 -9.98 9.87
C ALA A 125 -0.73 -9.63 10.01
N LYS A 126 0.10 -10.60 10.42
CA LYS A 126 1.55 -10.39 10.56
C LYS A 126 2.22 -10.01 9.23
N ALA A 127 1.80 -10.63 8.12
CA ALA A 127 2.29 -10.31 6.78
C ALA A 127 2.00 -8.86 6.40
N ARG A 128 0.77 -8.40 6.68
CA ARG A 128 0.34 -7.03 6.43
C ARG A 128 1.18 -6.02 7.20
N ASP A 129 1.36 -6.25 8.50
CA ASP A 129 2.11 -5.35 9.37
C ASP A 129 3.58 -5.26 8.92
N LEU A 130 4.22 -6.41 8.67
CA LEU A 130 5.59 -6.46 8.20
C LEU A 130 5.75 -5.85 6.80
N PHE A 131 4.78 -6.03 5.91
CA PHE A 131 4.80 -5.43 4.59
C PHE A 131 4.76 -3.90 4.68
N PHE A 132 3.84 -3.34 5.46
CA PHE A 132 3.75 -1.89 5.63
C PHE A 132 5.00 -1.30 6.27
N GLN A 133 5.54 -1.94 7.30
CA GLN A 133 6.83 -1.53 7.90
C GLN A 133 7.98 -1.60 6.90
N GLY A 134 8.10 -2.70 6.15
CA GLY A 134 9.18 -2.90 5.18
C GLY A 134 9.10 -1.99 3.95
N THR A 135 7.91 -1.47 3.62
CA THR A 135 7.70 -0.62 2.43
C THR A 135 7.61 0.87 2.74
N GLU A 136 7.47 1.27 4.00
CA GLU A 136 7.26 2.68 4.39
C GLU A 136 8.29 3.64 3.80
N ALA A 137 9.58 3.38 4.03
CA ALA A 137 10.65 4.23 3.49
C ALA A 137 10.72 4.21 1.96
N LEU A 138 10.41 3.07 1.34
CA LEU A 138 10.38 2.94 -0.13
C LEU A 138 9.25 3.78 -0.72
N MET A 139 8.07 3.72 -0.12
CA MET A 139 6.90 4.45 -0.59
C MET A 139 7.07 5.95 -0.40
N HIS A 140 7.55 6.42 0.74
CA HIS A 140 7.86 7.84 0.95
C HIS A 140 8.83 8.39 -0.10
N ARG A 141 9.91 7.66 -0.41
CA ARG A 141 10.83 8.05 -1.49
C ARG A 141 10.15 8.04 -2.85
N SER A 142 9.27 7.07 -3.11
CA SER A 142 8.56 6.98 -4.39
C SER A 142 7.60 8.13 -4.65
N LEU A 143 7.01 8.72 -3.60
CA LEU A 143 6.09 9.84 -3.74
C LEU A 143 6.84 11.15 -4.06
N GLN A 144 8.13 11.24 -3.69
CA GLN A 144 8.96 12.43 -3.89
C GLN A 144 9.61 12.52 -5.27
N GLN A 145 9.53 11.47 -6.09
CA GLN A 145 10.08 11.44 -7.46
C GLN A 145 9.49 12.57 -8.32
N THR A 146 10.33 13.21 -9.14
CA THR A 146 9.94 14.34 -10.01
C THR A 146 10.20 14.11 -11.50
N GLU A 147 10.90 13.03 -11.84
CA GLU A 147 11.21 12.63 -13.22
C GLU A 147 10.01 11.90 -13.83
N TRP A 148 8.93 12.62 -14.09
CA TRP A 148 7.66 12.04 -14.57
C TRP A 148 7.75 11.41 -15.95
N ASP A 149 8.63 11.91 -16.82
CA ASP A 149 8.94 11.31 -18.12
C ASP A 149 9.54 9.90 -18.00
N GLU A 150 10.06 9.54 -16.83
CA GLU A 150 10.63 8.22 -16.52
C GLU A 150 9.69 7.36 -15.66
N GLU A 151 8.38 7.64 -15.62
CA GLU A 151 7.45 6.95 -14.73
C GLU A 151 7.37 5.43 -14.98
N LYS A 152 7.36 5.01 -16.25
CA LYS A 152 7.31 3.59 -16.61
C LYS A 152 8.53 2.82 -16.10
N PRO A 153 9.78 3.18 -16.45
CA PRO A 153 10.95 2.50 -15.91
C PRO A 153 11.04 2.60 -14.38
N PHE A 154 10.57 3.72 -13.79
CA PHE A 154 10.48 3.88 -12.35
C PHE A 154 9.52 2.86 -11.71
N ARG A 155 8.29 2.71 -12.22
CA ARG A 155 7.30 1.72 -11.76
C ARG A 155 7.81 0.30 -11.86
N LEU A 156 8.54 -0.04 -12.93
CA LEU A 156 9.15 -1.36 -13.07
C LEU A 156 10.24 -1.60 -12.03
N ALA A 157 11.07 -0.59 -11.72
CA ALA A 157 12.07 -0.67 -10.66
C ALA A 157 11.41 -0.78 -9.27
N LEU A 158 10.33 -0.04 -9.03
CA LEU A 158 9.53 -0.12 -7.82
C LEU A 158 8.92 -1.52 -7.64
N ALA A 159 8.33 -2.08 -8.70
CA ALA A 159 7.78 -3.44 -8.71
C ALA A 159 8.82 -4.50 -8.32
N LYS A 160 10.04 -4.40 -8.86
CA LYS A 160 11.15 -5.31 -8.50
C LYS A 160 11.54 -5.21 -7.03
N LYS A 161 11.54 -4.01 -6.45
CA LYS A 161 11.82 -3.81 -5.01
C LYS A 161 10.71 -4.40 -4.14
N LEU A 162 9.45 -4.16 -4.50
CA LEU A 162 8.28 -4.72 -3.82
C LEU A 162 8.27 -6.24 -3.89
N GLU A 163 8.57 -6.82 -5.07
CA GLU A 163 8.70 -8.26 -5.25
C GLU A 163 9.72 -8.86 -4.29
N ARG A 164 10.89 -8.23 -4.19
CA ARG A 164 11.95 -8.68 -3.29
C ARG A 164 11.50 -8.63 -1.83
N ILE A 165 10.88 -7.54 -1.39
CA ILE A 165 10.32 -7.42 -0.04
C ILE A 165 9.32 -8.55 0.24
N CYS A 166 8.39 -8.83 -0.70
CA CYS A 166 7.42 -9.90 -0.52
C CYS A 166 8.08 -11.28 -0.39
N ARG A 167 9.13 -11.55 -1.16
CA ARG A 167 9.88 -12.82 -1.09
C ARG A 167 10.63 -12.94 0.24
N ASP A 168 11.37 -11.90 0.62
CA ASP A 168 12.16 -11.89 1.84
C ASP A 168 11.26 -12.09 3.09
N LEU A 169 10.11 -11.40 3.13
CA LEU A 169 9.11 -11.58 4.20
C LEU A 169 8.49 -12.98 4.22
N PHE A 170 8.20 -13.57 3.05
CA PHE A 170 7.69 -14.94 2.98
C PHE A 170 8.72 -15.94 3.52
N GLU A 171 9.98 -15.83 3.10
CA GLU A 171 11.06 -16.70 3.57
C GLU A 171 11.24 -16.58 5.10
N GLU A 172 11.27 -15.36 5.64
CA GLU A 172 11.39 -15.11 7.08
C GLU A 172 10.23 -15.73 7.86
N MET A 173 9.00 -15.58 7.38
CA MET A 173 7.81 -16.11 8.05
C MET A 173 7.67 -17.62 7.93
N ALA A 174 8.20 -18.22 6.86
CA ALA A 174 8.14 -19.65 6.64
C ALA A 174 9.26 -20.42 7.35
N ALA A 175 10.42 -19.80 7.57
CA ALA A 175 11.60 -20.43 8.14
C ALA A 175 11.35 -21.27 9.42
N PRO A 176 10.53 -20.82 10.39
CA PRO A 176 10.26 -21.59 11.61
C PRO A 176 9.48 -22.91 11.40
N TYR A 177 8.99 -23.18 10.20
CA TYR A 177 8.13 -24.34 9.88
C TYR A 177 8.80 -25.34 8.92
N LEU A 178 10.06 -25.10 8.54
CA LEU A 178 10.78 -25.93 7.56
C LEU A 178 11.38 -27.22 8.15
N ASP A 179 11.18 -27.47 9.44
CA ASP A 179 11.55 -28.69 10.15
C ASP A 179 10.46 -29.78 10.05
N GLN A 180 9.22 -29.41 9.67
CA GLN A 180 8.07 -30.31 9.64
C GLN A 180 7.64 -30.63 8.21
N PRO A 181 7.31 -31.90 7.87
CA PRO A 181 6.89 -32.29 6.52
C PRO A 181 5.71 -31.46 5.97
N LYS A 182 4.75 -31.10 6.84
CA LYS A 182 3.62 -30.24 6.48
C LYS A 182 4.07 -28.82 6.11
N GLY A 183 5.02 -28.25 6.86
CA GLY A 183 5.56 -26.93 6.58
C GLY A 183 6.41 -26.89 5.32
N ILE A 184 7.24 -27.92 5.07
CA ILE A 184 8.03 -28.05 3.84
C ILE A 184 7.10 -28.13 2.60
N SER A 185 6.04 -28.95 2.67
CA SER A 185 5.05 -29.06 1.59
C SER A 185 4.32 -27.73 1.34
N ALA A 186 3.83 -27.09 2.41
CA ALA A 186 3.16 -25.80 2.34
C ALA A 186 4.08 -24.69 1.80
N TYR A 187 5.37 -24.74 2.15
CA TYR A 187 6.38 -23.81 1.68
C TYR A 187 6.57 -23.92 0.17
N ALA A 188 6.83 -25.13 -0.36
CA ALA A 188 7.07 -25.32 -1.80
C ALA A 188 5.88 -24.86 -2.66
N ILE A 189 4.65 -25.16 -2.21
CA ILE A 189 3.42 -24.72 -2.89
C ILE A 189 3.28 -23.19 -2.82
N THR A 190 3.45 -22.61 -1.63
CA THR A 190 3.30 -21.16 -1.43
C THR A 190 4.36 -20.39 -2.21
N GLN A 191 5.62 -20.81 -2.18
CA GLN A 191 6.72 -20.18 -2.90
C GLN A 191 6.43 -20.12 -4.41
N LYS A 192 6.00 -21.24 -5.01
CA LYS A 192 5.62 -21.30 -6.43
C LYS A 192 4.45 -20.37 -6.75
N THR A 193 3.40 -20.40 -5.94
CA THR A 193 2.18 -19.61 -6.23
C THR A 193 2.32 -18.14 -5.87
N LEU A 194 3.19 -17.77 -4.93
CA LEU A 194 3.61 -16.40 -4.66
C LEU A 194 4.43 -15.88 -5.84
N GLY A 195 5.43 -16.63 -6.29
CA GLY A 195 6.23 -16.26 -7.45
C GLY A 195 5.37 -16.00 -8.70
N LYS A 196 4.35 -16.84 -8.94
CA LYS A 196 3.36 -16.60 -9.99
C LYS A 196 2.58 -15.30 -9.76
N ALA A 197 2.01 -15.11 -8.57
CA ALA A 197 1.20 -13.92 -8.27
C ALA A 197 1.97 -12.60 -8.42
N LEU A 198 3.23 -12.55 -7.95
CA LEU A 198 4.08 -11.37 -8.10
C LEU A 198 4.44 -11.11 -9.56
N ASN A 199 4.71 -12.17 -10.33
CA ASN A 199 4.99 -12.05 -11.76
C ASN A 199 3.77 -11.55 -12.56
N ASP A 200 2.57 -12.02 -12.21
CA ASP A 200 1.32 -11.59 -12.84
C ASP A 200 1.04 -10.08 -12.56
N LEU A 201 1.53 -9.54 -11.44
CA LEU A 201 1.47 -8.09 -11.15
C LEU A 201 2.54 -7.28 -11.91
N ARG A 202 3.69 -7.88 -12.22
CA ARG A 202 4.80 -7.19 -12.90
C ARG A 202 4.64 -7.16 -14.41
N LYS A 203 4.19 -8.25 -15.02
CA LYS A 203 4.09 -8.41 -16.48
C LYS A 203 3.37 -7.26 -17.22
N PRO A 204 2.21 -6.76 -16.76
CA PRO A 204 1.54 -5.67 -17.45
C PRO A 204 2.41 -4.41 -17.58
N LEU A 205 3.31 -4.17 -16.61
CA LEU A 205 4.25 -3.04 -16.64
C LEU A 205 5.35 -3.20 -17.71
N GLU A 206 5.64 -4.44 -18.10
CA GLU A 206 6.62 -4.77 -19.13
C GLU A 206 5.99 -4.70 -20.53
N GLU A 207 4.68 -4.90 -20.65
CA GLU A 207 3.92 -5.03 -21.89
C GLU A 207 3.23 -3.73 -22.37
N GLU A 208 3.17 -2.66 -21.56
CA GLU A 208 2.63 -1.34 -21.94
C GLU A 208 3.54 -0.65 -22.99
N GLU A 209 3.48 -1.02 -24.28
CA GLU A 209 4.16 -0.32 -25.40
C GLU A 209 3.53 1.04 -25.77
#